data_AF-A0A954AKZ5-F1
#
_entry.id   AF-A0A954AKZ5-F1
#
_cell.length_a   1.000
_cell.length_b   1.000
_cell.length_c   1.000
_cell.angle_alpha   90.00
_cell.angle_beta   90.00
_cell.angle_gamma   90.00
#
_symmetry.space_group_name_H-M   'P 1'
#
loop_
_entity.id
_entity.type
_entity.pdbx_description
1 polymer ?
#
loop_
_entity_poly.entity_id
_entity_poly.type
_entity_poly.pdbx_seq_one_letter_code
_entity_poly.pdbx_strand_id
1 'polypeptide(L)'
;MRIPLFTLLLTSALTAQTATFTTFGAGCAGSIPGGCPSSNASITQTGNTHNTNIFAHPITPTSTMLLLGFRVFNMSTTNQNETIPTEIYLADSAGAPKNPAIASSTMVVTPNQGWHSTKFLPPIPITANTTFFISHNGGSKVTWSWDASGTNYTHYWHSPTTTTWSGPFLTQKWAFKIDCAGGTSSPQLSATGVPKLGTQYTIDLGNALPNTAAGLIFGVSKSTWGLFQLPLDLTPAGANGCSLNVSFDALTGIGVNAQGVGNVPITVPSSTQLLGVQFHNQYLVIDQQANQLGIAFSNGGTSLIGN
;
A
#
# COMPACT_ATOMS: atom_id res chain seq x y z
N MET A 1 25.45 -66.47 -12.61
CA MET A 1 25.75 -65.04 -12.79
C MET A 1 24.61 -64.25 -12.16
N ARG A 2 24.80 -63.71 -10.95
CA ARG A 2 23.76 -62.99 -10.18
C ARG A 2 23.90 -61.50 -10.43
N ILE A 3 22.85 -60.86 -10.96
CA ILE A 3 22.77 -59.41 -11.15
C ILE A 3 22.09 -58.82 -9.89
N PRO A 4 22.70 -57.87 -9.16
CA PRO A 4 22.05 -57.26 -8.00
C PRO A 4 21.10 -56.14 -8.47
N LEU A 5 19.87 -56.18 -7.96
CA LEU A 5 18.86 -55.14 -8.13
C LEU A 5 19.19 -54.00 -7.15
N PHE A 6 19.68 -52.87 -7.66
CA PHE A 6 19.96 -51.68 -6.87
C PHE A 6 18.69 -50.83 -6.78
N THR A 7 17.99 -50.89 -5.65
CA THR A 7 16.82 -50.05 -5.37
C THR A 7 17.29 -48.63 -5.05
N LEU A 8 17.14 -47.72 -6.01
CA LEU A 8 17.45 -46.30 -5.85
C LEU A 8 16.33 -45.61 -5.04
N LEU A 9 16.53 -45.44 -3.74
CA LEU A 9 15.68 -44.58 -2.91
C LEU A 9 16.01 -43.11 -3.20
N LEU A 10 15.25 -42.47 -4.10
CA LEU A 10 15.21 -41.01 -4.19
C LEU A 10 14.47 -40.47 -2.96
N THR A 11 15.23 -40.01 -1.96
CA THR A 11 14.70 -39.11 -0.94
C THR A 11 14.65 -37.71 -1.57
N SER A 12 13.47 -37.30 -2.03
CA SER A 12 13.24 -35.92 -2.44
C SER A 12 13.31 -35.03 -1.19
N ALA A 13 14.47 -34.43 -0.93
CA ALA A 13 14.59 -33.37 0.06
C ALA A 13 13.68 -32.21 -0.39
N LEU A 14 12.62 -31.94 0.38
CA LEU A 14 11.81 -30.75 0.16
C LEU A 14 12.71 -29.53 0.35
N THR A 15 12.88 -28.74 -0.70
CA THR A 15 13.55 -27.44 -0.60
C THR A 15 12.75 -26.53 0.33
N ALA A 16 13.42 -25.88 1.28
CA ALA A 16 12.79 -24.91 2.17
C ALA A 16 12.17 -23.78 1.35
N GLN A 17 10.90 -23.48 1.61
CA GLN A 17 10.14 -22.43 0.93
C GLN A 17 9.69 -21.42 1.98
N THR A 18 10.18 -20.18 1.90
CA THR A 18 9.79 -19.13 2.84
C THR A 18 8.33 -18.74 2.62
N ALA A 19 7.51 -18.88 3.67
CA ALA A 19 6.14 -18.38 3.67
C ALA A 19 6.13 -16.84 3.68
N THR A 20 5.35 -16.21 2.81
CA THR A 20 5.27 -14.75 2.74
C THR A 20 3.85 -14.26 2.54
N PHE A 21 3.61 -13.02 2.98
CA PHE A 21 2.42 -12.25 2.64
C PHE A 21 2.86 -10.87 2.17
N THR A 22 2.40 -10.44 1.00
CA THR A 22 2.77 -9.13 0.43
C THR A 22 1.54 -8.41 -0.10
N THR A 23 1.41 -7.13 0.25
CA THR A 23 0.32 -6.29 -0.23
C THR A 23 0.65 -5.67 -1.60
N PHE A 24 -0.36 -5.40 -2.41
CA PHE A 24 -0.22 -4.77 -3.72
C PHE A 24 -1.49 -4.02 -4.12
N GLY A 25 -1.38 -3.15 -5.13
CA GLY A 25 -2.50 -2.32 -5.57
C GLY A 25 -2.93 -1.32 -4.50
N ALA A 26 -4.02 -0.60 -4.79
CA ALA A 26 -4.65 0.34 -3.87
C ALA A 26 -6.12 -0.06 -3.66
N GLY A 27 -6.66 0.33 -2.51
CA GLY A 27 -8.11 0.34 -2.30
C GLY A 27 -8.73 1.66 -2.78
N CYS A 28 -10.05 1.75 -2.68
CA CYS A 28 -10.80 2.96 -2.99
C CYS A 28 -11.48 3.53 -1.76
N ALA A 29 -11.88 4.80 -1.83
CA ALA A 29 -12.61 5.45 -0.75
C ALA A 29 -13.85 4.67 -0.33
N GLY A 30 -13.99 4.49 0.99
CA GLY A 30 -15.28 4.33 1.64
C GLY A 30 -15.95 5.68 1.91
N SER A 31 -16.93 5.69 2.80
CA SER A 31 -17.63 6.88 3.29
C SER A 31 -17.17 7.35 4.66
N ILE A 32 -16.32 6.58 5.36
CA ILE A 32 -15.80 6.98 6.67
C ILE A 32 -15.03 8.30 6.52
N PRO A 33 -15.48 9.38 7.17
CA PRO A 33 -14.79 10.65 7.13
C PRO A 33 -13.40 10.55 7.80
N GLY A 34 -12.38 11.16 7.20
CA GLY A 34 -11.09 11.40 7.85
C GLY A 34 -10.00 10.36 7.62
N GLY A 35 -10.15 9.47 6.64
CA GLY A 35 -9.04 8.64 6.20
C GLY A 35 -8.18 9.37 5.18
N CYS A 36 -7.08 9.95 5.64
CA CYS A 36 -6.11 10.54 4.74
C CYS A 36 -5.29 9.46 4.03
N PRO A 37 -4.97 9.63 2.73
CA PRO A 37 -4.13 8.68 2.02
C PRO A 37 -2.81 8.41 2.74
N SER A 38 -2.33 7.18 2.70
CA SER A 38 -1.04 6.82 3.25
C SER A 38 -0.46 5.63 2.49
N SER A 39 0.86 5.48 2.57
CA SER A 39 1.60 4.34 2.01
C SER A 39 2.56 3.81 3.06
N ASN A 40 2.66 2.49 3.18
CA ASN A 40 3.55 1.80 4.13
C ASN A 40 3.51 2.42 5.55
N ALA A 41 2.30 2.75 6.02
CA ALA A 41 2.06 3.52 7.24
C ALA A 41 2.40 2.79 8.55
N SER A 42 2.61 1.46 8.46
CA SER A 42 2.97 0.56 9.56
C SER A 42 4.48 0.36 9.73
N ILE A 43 5.30 1.03 8.92
CA ILE A 43 6.77 0.98 9.04
C ILE A 43 7.22 1.33 10.48
N THR A 44 8.19 0.57 10.97
CA THR A 44 8.83 0.79 12.29
C THR A 44 10.32 1.08 12.19
N GLN A 45 10.94 0.84 11.04
CA GLN A 45 12.37 1.06 10.79
C GLN A 45 12.59 1.50 9.35
N THR A 46 13.53 2.44 9.16
CA THR A 46 14.03 2.83 7.83
C THR A 46 15.47 2.34 7.63
N GLY A 47 15.87 2.18 6.37
CA GLY A 47 17.27 1.91 6.02
C GLY A 47 18.18 3.14 6.16
N ASN A 48 19.49 2.96 5.91
CA ASN A 48 20.50 4.03 5.98
C ASN A 48 20.77 4.72 4.62
N THR A 49 19.98 4.41 3.59
CA THR A 49 20.16 4.99 2.27
C THR A 49 19.72 6.46 2.25
N HIS A 50 20.55 7.33 1.68
CA HIS A 50 20.29 8.76 1.53
C HIS A 50 21.01 9.29 0.28
N ASN A 51 20.48 10.37 -0.30
CA ASN A 51 21.12 11.11 -1.38
C ASN A 51 20.54 12.52 -1.46
N THR A 52 21.09 13.35 -2.33
CA THR A 52 20.65 14.74 -2.49
C THR A 52 19.40 14.91 -3.36
N ASN A 53 18.80 13.83 -3.86
CA ASN A 53 17.68 13.94 -4.79
C ASN A 53 16.42 14.46 -4.09
N ILE A 54 15.61 15.19 -4.85
CA ILE A 54 14.28 15.60 -4.46
C ILE A 54 13.33 14.52 -4.97
N PHE A 55 12.50 13.99 -4.08
CA PHE A 55 11.52 12.96 -4.41
C PHE A 55 10.11 13.54 -4.38
N ALA A 56 9.24 13.06 -5.27
CA ALA A 56 7.81 13.36 -5.28
C ALA A 56 6.98 12.08 -5.38
N HIS A 57 5.88 12.03 -4.63
CA HIS A 57 4.99 10.89 -4.58
C HIS A 57 3.57 11.33 -5.00
N PRO A 58 3.01 10.77 -6.08
CA PRO A 58 1.65 11.08 -6.50
C PRO A 58 0.65 10.55 -5.47
N ILE A 59 -0.36 11.34 -5.15
CA ILE A 59 -1.54 10.96 -4.38
C ILE A 59 -2.76 11.45 -5.15
N THR A 60 -3.73 10.56 -5.35
CA THR A 60 -5.01 10.88 -5.98
C THR A 60 -6.11 10.55 -4.97
N PRO A 61 -6.55 11.52 -4.15
CA PRO A 61 -7.61 11.26 -3.20
C PRO A 61 -8.92 11.08 -3.96
N THR A 62 -9.71 10.11 -3.55
CA THR A 62 -11.00 9.74 -4.16
C THR A 62 -12.15 10.63 -3.68
N SER A 63 -11.93 11.44 -2.65
CA SER A 63 -12.87 12.43 -2.12
C SER A 63 -12.16 13.77 -1.87
N THR A 64 -12.94 14.85 -1.87
CA THR A 64 -12.42 16.19 -1.61
C THR A 64 -11.91 16.28 -0.17
N MET A 65 -10.72 16.85 0.00
CA MET A 65 -10.05 16.99 1.29
C MET A 65 -9.34 18.34 1.40
N LEU A 66 -9.11 18.77 2.63
CA LEU A 66 -8.17 19.85 2.96
C LEU A 66 -6.85 19.20 3.38
N LEU A 67 -5.81 19.38 2.58
CA LEU A 67 -4.45 18.95 2.92
C LEU A 67 -3.89 19.90 3.99
N LEU A 68 -3.70 19.37 5.20
CA LEU A 68 -3.13 20.08 6.34
C LEU A 68 -1.60 19.96 6.37
N GLY A 69 -1.06 18.86 5.84
CA GLY A 69 0.33 18.48 6.00
C GLY A 69 0.58 17.07 5.50
N PHE A 70 1.80 16.59 5.72
CA PHE A 70 2.12 15.18 5.55
C PHE A 70 3.28 14.77 6.46
N ARG A 71 3.45 13.47 6.60
CA ARG A 71 4.48 12.83 7.39
C ARG A 71 5.26 11.84 6.56
N VAL A 72 6.56 11.77 6.78
CA VAL A 72 7.45 10.73 6.24
C VAL A 72 8.20 10.06 7.39
N PHE A 73 8.57 8.79 7.22
CA PHE A 73 9.29 8.02 8.24
C PHE A 73 10.77 8.00 7.91
N ASN A 74 11.57 8.82 8.61
CA ASN A 74 13.00 8.95 8.35
C ASN A 74 13.78 9.26 9.64
N MET A 75 15.09 9.43 9.52
CA MET A 75 15.98 9.93 10.56
C MET A 75 17.08 10.81 9.97
N SER A 76 17.67 11.67 10.79
CA SER A 76 18.86 12.41 10.45
C SER A 76 20.10 11.50 10.47
N THR A 77 20.96 11.64 9.46
CA THR A 77 22.25 10.92 9.36
C THR A 77 23.39 11.68 10.03
N THR A 78 23.18 12.93 10.44
CA THR A 78 24.20 13.80 11.06
C THR A 78 24.19 13.75 12.59
N ASN A 79 23.28 12.98 13.17
CA ASN A 79 23.00 12.95 14.61
C ASN A 79 22.60 14.34 15.18
N GLN A 80 22.08 15.22 14.31
CA GLN A 80 21.50 16.52 14.65
C GLN A 80 20.08 16.64 14.09
N ASN A 81 19.31 17.61 14.57
CA ASN A 81 18.04 17.95 13.93
C ASN A 81 18.31 18.61 12.58
N GLU A 82 17.71 18.09 11.51
CA GLU A 82 17.85 18.61 10.15
C GLU A 82 16.52 19.21 9.71
N THR A 83 16.56 20.42 9.15
CA THR A 83 15.38 21.06 8.57
C THR A 83 15.43 20.88 7.06
N ILE A 84 14.45 20.16 6.52
CA ILE A 84 14.35 19.88 5.09
C ILE A 84 13.16 20.62 4.46
N PRO A 85 13.29 21.06 3.19
CA PRO A 85 12.16 21.64 2.48
C PRO A 85 11.17 20.55 2.05
N THR A 86 9.90 20.91 2.08
CA THR A 86 8.77 20.07 1.68
C THR A 86 7.81 20.87 0.83
N GLU A 87 7.29 20.26 -0.24
CA GLU A 87 6.52 20.98 -1.24
C GLU A 87 5.34 20.17 -1.74
N ILE A 88 4.33 20.86 -2.25
CA ILE A 88 3.15 20.26 -2.89
C ILE A 88 3.12 20.68 -4.35
N TYR A 89 2.98 19.72 -5.25
CA TYR A 89 2.81 19.95 -6.68
C TYR A 89 1.46 19.42 -7.14
N LEU A 90 0.88 20.00 -8.20
CA LEU A 90 -0.21 19.37 -8.95
C LEU A 90 0.36 18.54 -10.09
N ALA A 91 -0.44 17.63 -10.65
CA ALA A 91 -0.07 16.96 -11.90
C ALA A 91 -0.15 17.90 -13.11
N ASP A 92 0.78 17.74 -14.05
CA ASP A 92 0.68 18.28 -15.39
C ASP A 92 -0.18 17.38 -16.30
N SER A 93 -0.33 17.75 -17.57
CA SER A 93 -1.11 16.97 -18.54
C SER A 93 -0.50 15.60 -18.86
N ALA A 94 0.79 15.38 -18.56
CA ALA A 94 1.47 14.11 -18.72
C ALA A 94 1.44 13.25 -17.42
N GLY A 95 0.81 13.75 -16.35
CA GLY A 95 0.73 13.08 -15.06
C GLY A 95 1.99 13.21 -14.20
N ALA A 96 2.96 14.04 -14.59
CA ALA A 96 4.17 14.32 -13.80
C ALA A 96 3.96 15.54 -12.88
N PRO A 97 4.81 15.77 -11.86
CA PRO A 97 4.67 16.95 -11.02
C PRO A 97 4.91 18.24 -11.81
N LYS A 98 3.95 19.16 -11.75
CA LYS A 98 3.93 20.43 -12.48
C LYS A 98 4.65 21.52 -11.70
N ASN A 99 5.69 22.11 -12.28
CA ASN A 99 6.34 23.31 -11.73
C ASN A 99 5.53 24.60 -12.01
N PRO A 100 5.58 25.59 -11.10
CA PRO A 100 6.17 25.54 -9.76
C PRO A 100 5.27 24.80 -8.75
N ALA A 101 5.80 24.47 -7.56
CA ALA A 101 5.01 23.97 -6.44
C ALA A 101 3.87 24.95 -6.10
N ILE A 102 2.70 24.40 -5.72
CA ILE A 102 1.54 25.19 -5.28
C ILE A 102 1.65 25.61 -3.81
N ALA A 103 2.51 24.95 -3.04
CA ALA A 103 2.82 25.30 -1.66
C ALA A 103 4.18 24.72 -1.25
N SER A 104 4.89 25.43 -0.38
CA SER A 104 6.15 24.99 0.21
C SER A 104 6.12 25.23 1.72
N SER A 105 6.82 24.37 2.46
CA SER A 105 6.97 24.40 3.92
C SER A 105 8.28 23.69 4.30
N THR A 106 8.50 23.46 5.59
CA THR A 106 9.65 22.71 6.07
C THR A 106 9.24 21.58 7.02
N MET A 107 10.13 20.61 7.18
CA MET A 107 10.02 19.50 8.12
C MET A 107 11.29 19.40 8.94
N VAL A 108 11.14 19.26 10.26
CA VAL A 108 12.27 18.99 11.17
C VAL A 108 12.38 17.49 11.41
N VAL A 109 13.51 16.92 10.98
CA VAL A 109 13.85 15.51 11.12
C VAL A 109 14.85 15.35 12.25
N THR A 110 14.57 14.42 13.17
CA THR A 110 15.42 14.20 14.36
C THR A 110 16.44 13.09 14.12
N PRO A 111 17.45 12.94 14.99
CA PRO A 111 18.36 11.79 14.96
C PRO A 111 17.69 10.43 15.19
N ASN A 112 16.48 10.40 15.74
CA ASN A 112 15.75 9.16 15.98
C ASN A 112 14.88 8.82 14.76
N GLN A 113 14.79 7.52 14.44
CA GLN A 113 13.83 7.03 13.45
C GLN A 113 12.41 7.31 13.92
N GLY A 114 11.61 7.93 13.07
CA GLY A 114 10.24 8.25 13.41
C GLY A 114 9.47 8.96 12.31
N TRP A 115 8.19 9.22 12.59
CA TRP A 115 7.33 10.02 11.73
C TRP A 115 7.59 11.51 11.95
N HIS A 116 8.15 12.17 10.94
CA HIS A 116 8.39 13.61 10.93
C HIS A 116 7.36 14.31 10.07
N SER A 117 6.89 15.48 10.51
CA SER A 117 5.70 16.13 9.96
C SER A 117 6.02 17.50 9.38
N THR A 118 5.33 17.86 8.29
CA THR A 118 5.21 19.24 7.80
C THR A 118 3.76 19.67 7.86
N LYS A 119 3.53 20.99 7.93
CA LYS A 119 2.21 21.60 7.92
C LYS A 119 2.15 22.71 6.88
N PHE A 120 0.99 22.85 6.24
CA PHE A 120 0.70 23.92 5.31
C PHE A 120 -0.37 24.84 5.89
N LEU A 121 -0.09 26.14 5.89
CA LEU A 121 -0.98 27.18 6.39
C LEU A 121 -1.09 28.29 5.33
N PRO A 122 -2.29 28.57 4.80
CA PRO A 122 -3.56 27.88 5.06
C PRO A 122 -3.59 26.43 4.54
N PRO A 123 -4.49 25.56 5.05
CA PRO A 123 -4.76 24.25 4.45
C PRO A 123 -5.07 24.35 2.95
N ILE A 124 -4.60 23.36 2.18
CA ILE A 124 -4.70 23.36 0.72
C ILE A 124 -5.93 22.53 0.32
N PRO A 125 -6.95 23.09 -0.34
CA PRO A 125 -8.08 22.32 -0.83
C PRO A 125 -7.66 21.45 -2.02
N ILE A 126 -7.91 20.14 -1.91
CA ILE A 126 -7.70 19.16 -2.96
C ILE A 126 -9.05 18.56 -3.34
N THR A 127 -9.43 18.74 -4.59
CA THR A 127 -10.66 18.15 -5.16
C THR A 127 -10.51 16.64 -5.34
N ALA A 128 -11.62 15.91 -5.20
CA ALA A 128 -11.67 14.48 -5.52
C ALA A 128 -11.08 14.19 -6.91
N ASN A 129 -10.37 13.06 -7.02
CA ASN A 129 -9.71 12.56 -8.22
C ASN A 129 -8.65 13.50 -8.81
N THR A 130 -8.17 14.48 -8.05
CA THR A 130 -7.09 15.39 -8.47
C THR A 130 -5.76 14.90 -7.94
N THR A 131 -4.88 14.46 -8.85
CA THR A 131 -3.54 14.04 -8.47
C THR A 131 -2.70 15.23 -8.02
N PHE A 132 -2.20 15.16 -6.79
CA PHE A 132 -1.19 16.05 -6.26
C PHE A 132 0.04 15.23 -5.85
N PHE A 133 1.14 15.91 -5.57
CA PHE A 133 2.38 15.28 -5.13
C PHE A 133 2.81 15.87 -3.82
N ILE A 134 3.15 15.03 -2.85
CA ILE A 134 4.01 15.45 -1.75
C ILE A 134 5.45 15.31 -2.21
N SER A 135 6.26 16.31 -1.89
CA SER A 135 7.68 16.29 -2.18
C SER A 135 8.49 16.64 -0.94
N HIS A 136 9.63 15.97 -0.80
CA HIS A 136 10.60 16.27 0.23
C HIS A 136 12.01 16.14 -0.34
N ASN A 137 12.90 16.99 0.14
CA ASN A 137 14.32 16.91 -0.15
C ASN A 137 15.04 16.41 1.09
N GLY A 138 15.32 15.11 1.18
CA GLY A 138 16.08 14.58 2.32
C GLY A 138 17.50 15.17 2.42
N GLY A 139 18.04 15.68 1.31
CA GLY A 139 19.46 15.98 1.21
C GLY A 139 20.33 14.75 1.53
N SER A 140 21.65 14.93 1.56
CA SER A 140 22.55 13.88 2.07
C SER A 140 22.47 13.67 3.59
N LYS A 141 21.54 14.36 4.27
CA LYS A 141 21.48 14.46 5.73
C LYS A 141 20.29 13.74 6.37
N VAL A 142 19.36 13.23 5.56
CA VAL A 142 18.18 12.50 6.03
C VAL A 142 18.05 11.22 5.23
N THR A 143 17.71 10.13 5.91
CA THR A 143 17.45 8.85 5.25
C THR A 143 16.20 8.90 4.39
N TRP A 144 16.14 8.06 3.36
CA TRP A 144 14.92 7.90 2.57
C TRP A 144 13.77 7.38 3.43
N SER A 145 12.55 7.77 3.08
CA SER A 145 11.34 7.25 3.71
C SER A 145 10.93 5.92 3.09
N TRP A 146 11.69 4.85 3.38
CA TRP A 146 11.58 3.56 2.70
C TRP A 146 11.34 2.40 3.68
N ASP A 147 10.30 1.60 3.42
CA ASP A 147 9.97 0.37 4.17
C ASP A 147 10.52 -0.86 3.47
N ALA A 148 11.48 -1.57 4.07
CA ALA A 148 12.05 -2.79 3.48
C ALA A 148 11.00 -3.88 3.20
N SER A 149 9.94 -3.94 4.00
CA SER A 149 8.85 -4.93 3.92
C SER A 149 7.62 -4.46 3.14
N GLY A 150 7.52 -3.15 2.89
CA GLY A 150 6.36 -2.52 2.27
C GLY A 150 6.12 -2.86 0.79
N THR A 151 5.14 -2.17 0.21
CA THR A 151 4.78 -2.24 -1.22
C THR A 151 5.47 -1.13 -1.99
N ASN A 152 5.93 -1.43 -3.22
CA ASN A 152 6.49 -0.41 -4.11
C ASN A 152 5.44 0.68 -4.38
N TYR A 153 5.86 1.93 -4.35
CA TYR A 153 5.03 3.09 -4.56
C TYR A 153 5.60 3.93 -5.70
N THR A 154 4.72 4.45 -6.55
CA THR A 154 5.12 5.30 -7.68
C THR A 154 5.83 6.53 -7.15
N HIS A 155 6.93 6.92 -7.77
CA HIS A 155 7.62 8.15 -7.43
C HIS A 155 8.31 8.78 -8.63
N TYR A 156 8.62 10.05 -8.46
CA TYR A 156 9.43 10.84 -9.35
C TYR A 156 10.62 11.38 -8.57
N TRP A 157 11.69 11.73 -9.27
CA TRP A 157 12.80 12.43 -8.66
C TRP A 157 13.48 13.39 -9.63
N HIS A 158 14.19 14.37 -9.10
CA HIS A 158 15.17 15.16 -9.84
C HIS A 158 16.33 15.55 -8.93
N SER A 159 17.45 16.01 -9.51
CA SER A 159 18.55 16.54 -8.72
C SER A 159 18.22 17.97 -8.25
N PRO A 160 18.83 18.46 -7.16
CA PRO A 160 18.61 19.84 -6.70
C PRO A 160 18.97 20.93 -7.72
N THR A 161 19.74 20.56 -8.75
CA THR A 161 20.22 21.45 -9.81
C THR A 161 19.33 21.47 -11.05
N THR A 162 18.29 20.64 -11.11
CA THR A 162 17.33 20.59 -12.21
C THR A 162 15.91 20.75 -11.67
N THR A 163 14.96 21.03 -12.58
CA THR A 163 13.51 21.10 -12.24
C THR A 163 12.70 20.06 -13.01
N THR A 164 13.33 19.32 -13.94
CA THR A 164 12.68 18.29 -14.74
C THR A 164 12.59 16.99 -13.95
N TRP A 165 11.36 16.54 -13.72
CA TRP A 165 11.07 15.28 -13.03
C TRP A 165 11.40 14.07 -13.90
N SER A 166 12.14 13.13 -13.33
CA SER A 166 12.35 11.78 -13.86
C SER A 166 11.35 10.82 -13.22
N GLY A 167 10.66 10.01 -14.03
CA GLY A 167 9.66 9.04 -13.58
C GLY A 167 8.53 8.88 -14.61
N PRO A 168 7.45 8.15 -14.29
CA PRO A 168 7.20 7.47 -13.02
C PRO A 168 8.09 6.23 -12.83
N PHE A 169 8.55 6.00 -11.60
CA PHE A 169 9.25 4.77 -11.19
C PHE A 169 8.44 4.02 -10.14
N LEU A 170 8.40 2.68 -10.21
CA LEU A 170 7.73 1.80 -9.24
C LEU A 170 8.73 0.84 -8.58
N THR A 171 9.86 1.38 -8.12
CA THR A 171 11.02 0.59 -7.66
C THR A 171 11.26 0.66 -6.16
N GLN A 172 10.61 1.58 -5.45
CA GLN A 172 10.89 1.86 -4.03
C GLN A 172 9.61 1.84 -3.20
N LYS A 173 9.73 1.40 -1.96
CA LYS A 173 8.60 1.18 -1.04
C LYS A 173 8.40 2.39 -0.13
N TRP A 174 7.97 3.51 -0.70
CA TRP A 174 7.89 4.79 0.02
C TRP A 174 6.85 4.76 1.14
N ALA A 175 7.23 5.27 2.32
CA ALA A 175 6.38 5.39 3.48
C ALA A 175 5.96 6.85 3.69
N PHE A 176 4.67 7.12 3.78
CA PHE A 176 4.17 8.46 4.10
C PHE A 176 2.74 8.39 4.68
N LYS A 177 2.35 9.44 5.40
CA LYS A 177 0.97 9.67 5.84
C LYS A 177 0.56 11.06 5.44
N ILE A 178 -0.59 11.22 4.81
CA ILE A 178 -1.17 12.53 4.58
C ILE A 178 -1.89 12.98 5.85
N ASP A 179 -1.75 14.26 6.20
CA ASP A 179 -2.55 14.90 7.24
C ASP A 179 -3.59 15.75 6.55
N CYS A 180 -4.86 15.45 6.79
CA CYS A 180 -5.97 16.08 6.10
C CYS A 180 -7.17 16.29 7.01
N ALA A 181 -7.99 17.29 6.68
CA ALA A 181 -9.34 17.43 7.19
C ALA A 181 -10.33 17.13 6.05
N GLY A 182 -11.37 16.36 6.33
CA GLY A 182 -12.18 15.75 5.26
C GLY A 182 -11.47 14.56 4.62
N GLY A 183 -11.92 14.16 3.43
CA GLY A 183 -11.50 12.90 2.79
C GLY A 183 -12.21 11.68 3.39
N THR A 184 -12.03 10.53 2.74
CA THR A 184 -12.64 9.27 3.17
C THR A 184 -11.65 8.13 3.20
N SER A 185 -11.71 7.28 4.22
CA SER A 185 -10.77 6.17 4.36
C SER A 185 -11.02 5.09 3.32
N SER A 186 -9.95 4.53 2.78
CA SER A 186 -10.03 3.28 2.04
C SER A 186 -9.95 2.12 3.04
N PRO A 187 -10.78 1.07 2.89
CA PRO A 187 -10.53 -0.21 3.52
C PRO A 187 -9.09 -0.67 3.25
N GLN A 188 -8.45 -1.30 4.23
CA GLN A 188 -7.07 -1.77 4.15
C GLN A 188 -7.02 -3.25 4.49
N LEU A 189 -6.30 -4.00 3.65
CA LEU A 189 -6.02 -5.41 3.83
C LEU A 189 -4.59 -5.59 4.31
N SER A 190 -4.43 -6.31 5.40
CA SER A 190 -3.15 -6.75 5.96
C SER A 190 -3.23 -8.21 6.39
N ALA A 191 -2.16 -8.74 6.97
CA ALA A 191 -2.18 -10.08 7.57
C ALA A 191 -1.39 -10.11 8.87
N THR A 192 -1.89 -10.93 9.80
CA THR A 192 -1.19 -11.30 11.03
C THR A 192 -0.63 -12.71 10.86
N GLY A 193 0.70 -12.82 10.85
CA GLY A 193 1.42 -14.05 10.54
C GLY A 193 1.61 -14.27 9.04
N VAL A 194 2.03 -15.48 8.66
CA VAL A 194 2.29 -15.90 7.27
C VAL A 194 1.76 -17.31 7.04
N PRO A 195 1.41 -17.69 5.80
CA PRO A 195 0.80 -18.99 5.48
C PRO A 195 1.82 -20.14 5.53
N LYS A 196 2.12 -20.65 6.74
CA LYS A 196 2.98 -21.83 6.91
C LYS A 196 2.16 -23.12 6.95
N LEU A 197 2.70 -24.20 6.40
CA LEU A 197 2.06 -25.52 6.46
C LEU A 197 1.71 -25.92 7.90
N GLY A 198 0.49 -26.41 8.09
CA GLY A 198 0.02 -26.88 9.39
C GLY A 198 -0.25 -25.78 10.41
N THR A 199 -0.12 -24.50 10.04
CA THR A 199 -0.41 -23.36 10.91
C THR A 199 -1.65 -22.62 10.46
N GLN A 200 -2.09 -21.68 11.30
CA GLN A 200 -3.09 -20.69 10.94
C GLN A 200 -2.42 -19.32 10.83
N TYR A 201 -2.89 -18.51 9.90
CA TYR A 201 -2.62 -17.08 9.85
C TYR A 201 -3.93 -16.34 9.58
N THR A 202 -3.94 -15.03 9.77
CA THR A 202 -5.17 -14.25 9.66
C THR A 202 -5.00 -13.16 8.61
N ILE A 203 -6.02 -12.99 7.76
CA ILE A 203 -6.11 -11.84 6.86
C ILE A 203 -7.01 -10.81 7.53
N ASP A 204 -6.47 -9.62 7.76
CA ASP A 204 -7.09 -8.57 8.56
C ASP A 204 -7.63 -7.46 7.67
N LEU A 205 -8.79 -6.94 8.05
CA LEU A 205 -9.44 -5.77 7.47
C LEU A 205 -9.37 -4.63 8.49
N GLY A 206 -8.88 -3.48 8.07
CA GLY A 206 -8.95 -2.22 8.82
C GLY A 206 -9.55 -1.10 7.98
N ASN A 207 -9.88 0.01 8.64
CA ASN A 207 -10.42 1.22 7.99
C ASN A 207 -11.68 0.97 7.13
N ALA A 208 -12.44 -0.06 7.45
CA ALA A 208 -13.74 -0.36 6.84
C ALA A 208 -14.86 0.36 7.58
N LEU A 209 -15.97 0.65 6.90
CA LEU A 209 -17.12 1.32 7.53
C LEU A 209 -17.55 0.55 8.80
N PRO A 210 -17.62 1.19 9.98
CA PRO A 210 -17.97 0.48 11.20
C PRO A 210 -19.37 -0.13 11.16
N ASN A 211 -19.55 -1.29 11.80
CA ASN A 211 -20.83 -2.00 11.90
C ASN A 211 -21.45 -2.33 10.53
N THR A 212 -20.62 -2.63 9.53
CA THR A 212 -21.06 -3.06 8.20
C THR A 212 -20.75 -4.54 7.93
N ALA A 213 -21.21 -5.03 6.78
CA ALA A 213 -20.77 -6.31 6.22
C ALA A 213 -19.61 -6.11 5.24
N ALA A 214 -18.67 -7.05 5.24
CA ALA A 214 -17.59 -7.12 4.26
C ALA A 214 -17.44 -8.55 3.74
N GLY A 215 -16.69 -8.72 2.67
CA GLY A 215 -16.36 -10.01 2.11
C GLY A 215 -14.91 -10.07 1.70
N LEU A 216 -14.22 -11.15 2.10
CA LEU A 216 -12.88 -11.45 1.62
C LEU A 216 -12.99 -12.24 0.32
N ILE A 217 -12.55 -11.62 -0.76
CA ILE A 217 -12.43 -12.26 -2.07
C ILE A 217 -11.17 -13.12 -2.07
N PHE A 218 -11.27 -14.33 -2.58
CA PHE A 218 -10.17 -15.22 -2.88
C PHE A 218 -10.01 -15.32 -4.39
N GLY A 219 -8.77 -15.13 -4.85
CA GLY A 219 -8.40 -15.21 -6.25
C GLY A 219 -7.16 -16.06 -6.47
N VAL A 220 -7.15 -16.88 -7.52
CA VAL A 220 -5.95 -17.59 -7.99
C VAL A 220 -5.07 -16.74 -8.90
N SER A 221 -5.56 -15.57 -9.34
CA SER A 221 -4.83 -14.64 -10.20
C SER A 221 -4.95 -13.19 -9.72
N LYS A 222 -3.92 -12.40 -9.99
CA LYS A 222 -3.91 -10.93 -9.81
C LYS A 222 -3.67 -10.17 -11.13
N SER A 223 -3.68 -10.87 -12.25
CA SER A 223 -3.47 -10.29 -13.59
C SER A 223 -4.61 -10.59 -14.56
N THR A 224 -5.40 -11.64 -14.32
CA THR A 224 -6.48 -12.07 -15.21
C THR A 224 -7.67 -12.64 -14.42
N TRP A 225 -8.87 -12.42 -14.94
CA TRP A 225 -10.09 -13.08 -14.47
C TRP A 225 -10.99 -13.41 -15.67
N GLY A 226 -10.92 -14.66 -16.14
CA GLY A 226 -11.56 -15.06 -17.39
C GLY A 226 -11.04 -14.24 -18.58
N LEU A 227 -11.91 -13.44 -19.18
CA LEU A 227 -11.58 -12.55 -20.30
C LEU A 227 -11.09 -11.16 -19.86
N PHE A 228 -11.18 -10.83 -18.57
CA PHE A 228 -10.81 -9.52 -18.05
C PHE A 228 -9.35 -9.48 -17.62
N GLN A 229 -8.66 -8.38 -17.92
CA GLN A 229 -7.35 -8.07 -17.34
C GLN A 229 -7.54 -7.42 -15.96
N LEU A 230 -6.64 -7.71 -15.02
CA LEU A 230 -6.63 -7.13 -13.68
C LEU A 230 -5.42 -6.17 -13.54
N PRO A 231 -5.58 -5.04 -12.82
CA PRO A 231 -6.79 -4.60 -12.11
C PRO A 231 -7.94 -4.19 -13.04
N LEU A 232 -9.16 -4.61 -12.72
CA LEU A 232 -10.36 -4.26 -13.49
C LEU A 232 -10.99 -3.00 -12.90
N ASP A 233 -11.11 -1.95 -13.70
CA ASP A 233 -11.80 -0.70 -13.32
C ASP A 233 -13.31 -0.95 -13.15
N LEU A 234 -13.84 -0.61 -11.97
CA LEU A 234 -15.24 -0.78 -11.61
C LEU A 234 -16.05 0.52 -11.71
N THR A 235 -15.44 1.61 -12.18
CA THR A 235 -16.14 2.87 -12.48
C THR A 235 -17.35 2.66 -13.39
N PRO A 236 -17.29 1.86 -14.48
CA PRO A 236 -18.46 1.59 -15.31
C PRO A 236 -19.60 0.87 -14.59
N ALA A 237 -19.30 0.15 -13.50
CA ALA A 237 -20.28 -0.53 -12.66
C ALA A 237 -20.83 0.35 -11.53
N GLY A 238 -20.43 1.63 -11.45
CA GLY A 238 -20.85 2.57 -10.41
C GLY A 238 -19.98 2.60 -9.16
N ALA A 239 -18.90 1.82 -9.11
CA ALA A 239 -17.90 1.87 -8.05
C ALA A 239 -16.72 2.79 -8.43
N ASN A 240 -17.00 4.09 -8.53
CA ASN A 240 -16.05 5.09 -8.98
C ASN A 240 -14.77 5.07 -8.15
N GLY A 241 -13.61 5.00 -8.83
CA GLY A 241 -12.29 4.96 -8.19
C GLY A 241 -11.92 3.61 -7.59
N CYS A 242 -12.77 2.59 -7.69
CA CYS A 242 -12.49 1.23 -7.25
C CYS A 242 -11.98 0.35 -8.39
N SER A 243 -11.09 -0.59 -8.03
CA SER A 243 -10.64 -1.63 -8.94
C SER A 243 -10.68 -2.99 -8.25
N LEU A 244 -11.08 -4.00 -9.00
CA LEU A 244 -10.91 -5.39 -8.61
C LEU A 244 -9.47 -5.79 -8.92
N ASN A 245 -8.67 -6.02 -7.87
CA ASN A 245 -7.23 -6.31 -7.96
C ASN A 245 -6.92 -7.82 -8.06
N VAL A 246 -7.91 -8.68 -7.81
CA VAL A 246 -7.78 -10.14 -7.76
C VAL A 246 -8.90 -10.80 -8.55
N SER A 247 -8.69 -12.02 -9.05
CA SER A 247 -9.79 -12.81 -9.62
C SER A 247 -10.83 -13.09 -8.54
N PHE A 248 -12.11 -13.05 -8.93
CA PHE A 248 -13.22 -13.29 -8.00
C PHE A 248 -13.63 -14.76 -8.10
N ASP A 249 -12.90 -15.63 -7.40
CA ASP A 249 -13.11 -17.09 -7.48
C ASP A 249 -13.93 -17.61 -6.29
N ALA A 250 -13.77 -17.01 -5.11
CA ALA A 250 -14.61 -17.28 -3.95
C ALA A 250 -14.76 -16.03 -3.05
N LEU A 251 -15.79 -16.02 -2.21
CA LEU A 251 -16.07 -14.93 -1.27
C LEU A 251 -16.40 -15.51 0.11
N THR A 252 -15.72 -14.99 1.14
CA THR A 252 -16.04 -15.28 2.54
C THR A 252 -16.61 -14.03 3.20
N GLY A 253 -17.89 -14.05 3.56
CA GLY A 253 -18.54 -12.94 4.25
C GLY A 253 -18.09 -12.81 5.71
N ILE A 254 -17.92 -11.58 6.18
CA ILE A 254 -17.58 -11.23 7.57
C ILE A 254 -18.38 -10.01 8.03
N GLY A 255 -18.54 -9.89 9.35
CA GLY A 255 -18.98 -8.64 9.99
C GLY A 255 -17.79 -7.75 10.31
N VAL A 256 -17.97 -6.43 10.17
CA VAL A 256 -17.01 -5.40 10.59
C VAL A 256 -17.49 -4.82 11.91
N ASN A 257 -16.61 -4.77 12.91
CA ASN A 257 -16.96 -4.28 14.24
C ASN A 257 -17.10 -2.74 14.29
N ALA A 258 -17.42 -2.20 15.47
CA ALA A 258 -17.59 -0.77 15.70
C ALA A 258 -16.30 0.05 15.51
N GLN A 259 -15.14 -0.59 15.42
CA GLN A 259 -13.85 0.04 15.15
C GLN A 259 -13.45 -0.03 13.66
N GLY A 260 -14.33 -0.56 12.79
CA GLY A 260 -14.02 -0.70 11.37
C GLY A 260 -13.03 -1.83 11.07
N VAL A 261 -12.98 -2.84 11.96
CA VAL A 261 -12.06 -3.98 11.87
C VAL A 261 -12.84 -5.28 11.67
N GLY A 262 -12.28 -6.15 10.82
CA GLY A 262 -12.74 -7.52 10.60
C GLY A 262 -11.55 -8.43 10.30
N ASN A 263 -11.74 -9.74 10.33
CA ASN A 263 -10.68 -10.67 9.97
C ASN A 263 -11.22 -12.02 9.50
N VAL A 264 -10.39 -12.74 8.73
CA VAL A 264 -10.65 -14.12 8.30
C VAL A 264 -9.44 -14.97 8.69
N PRO A 265 -9.59 -15.91 9.64
CA PRO A 265 -8.56 -16.89 9.93
C PRO A 265 -8.49 -17.93 8.81
N ILE A 266 -7.27 -18.21 8.32
CA ILE A 266 -7.00 -19.20 7.28
C ILE A 266 -6.10 -20.28 7.86
N THR A 267 -6.65 -21.49 7.95
CA THR A 267 -5.90 -22.68 8.33
C THR A 267 -5.22 -23.27 7.09
N VAL A 268 -3.90 -23.37 7.11
CA VAL A 268 -3.11 -23.98 6.03
C VAL A 268 -2.90 -25.46 6.35
N PRO A 269 -3.42 -26.40 5.54
CA PRO A 269 -3.19 -27.83 5.76
C PRO A 269 -1.70 -28.17 5.79
N SER A 270 -1.30 -29.17 6.58
CA SER A 270 0.09 -29.66 6.64
C SER A 270 0.51 -30.49 5.41
N SER A 271 -0.23 -30.40 4.30
CA SER A 271 0.06 -31.12 3.07
C SER A 271 1.20 -30.45 2.32
N THR A 272 2.29 -31.17 2.11
CA THR A 272 3.46 -30.70 1.35
C THR A 272 3.15 -30.35 -0.09
N GLN A 273 2.03 -30.84 -0.65
CA GLN A 273 1.55 -30.48 -1.98
C GLN A 273 1.16 -29.00 -2.10
N LEU A 274 0.98 -28.29 -0.98
CA LEU A 274 0.65 -26.87 -0.97
C LEU A 274 1.89 -25.96 -0.94
N LEU A 275 3.11 -26.49 -0.83
CA LEU A 275 4.31 -25.64 -0.84
C LEU A 275 4.45 -24.88 -2.14
N GLY A 276 4.71 -23.59 -2.03
CA GLY A 276 4.87 -22.70 -3.17
C GLY A 276 3.55 -22.29 -3.82
N VAL A 277 2.39 -22.81 -3.37
CA VAL A 277 1.09 -22.37 -3.84
C VAL A 277 0.90 -20.90 -3.47
N GLN A 278 0.48 -20.12 -4.46
CA GLN A 278 0.14 -18.72 -4.31
C GLN A 278 -1.34 -18.50 -4.53
N PHE A 279 -1.90 -17.60 -3.74
CA PHE A 279 -3.25 -17.10 -3.93
C PHE A 279 -3.31 -15.64 -3.49
N HIS A 280 -4.38 -14.97 -3.89
CA HIS A 280 -4.56 -13.55 -3.73
C HIS A 280 -5.87 -13.24 -3.03
N ASN A 281 -5.89 -12.11 -2.32
CA ASN A 281 -7.03 -11.68 -1.55
C ASN A 281 -7.29 -10.18 -1.69
N GLN A 282 -8.55 -9.80 -1.60
CA GLN A 282 -8.99 -8.40 -1.55
C GLN A 282 -10.28 -8.33 -0.73
N TYR A 283 -10.44 -7.34 0.13
CA TYR A 283 -11.72 -7.08 0.78
C TYR A 283 -12.61 -6.20 -0.10
N LEU A 284 -13.88 -6.58 -0.14
CA LEU A 284 -15.02 -5.74 -0.52
C LEU A 284 -15.79 -5.39 0.75
N VAL A 285 -16.16 -4.13 0.92
CA VAL A 285 -16.87 -3.60 2.09
C VAL A 285 -18.17 -2.97 1.61
N ILE A 286 -19.29 -3.32 2.24
CA ILE A 286 -20.58 -2.68 1.96
C ILE A 286 -20.56 -1.27 2.57
N ASP A 287 -20.71 -0.28 1.72
CA ASP A 287 -20.61 1.13 2.07
C ASP A 287 -21.47 1.97 1.11
N GLN A 288 -22.75 2.11 1.44
CA GLN A 288 -23.76 2.75 0.58
C GLN A 288 -23.47 4.21 0.23
N GLN A 289 -22.60 4.87 0.99
CA GLN A 289 -22.25 6.27 0.79
C GLN A 289 -20.89 6.43 0.08
N ALA A 290 -20.17 5.34 -0.19
CA ALA A 290 -18.87 5.40 -0.87
C ALA A 290 -19.00 5.81 -2.35
N ASN A 291 -19.98 5.23 -3.07
CA ASN A 291 -20.23 5.46 -4.49
C ASN A 291 -21.62 4.92 -4.88
N GLN A 292 -21.99 5.00 -6.16
CA GLN A 292 -23.31 4.58 -6.65
C GLN A 292 -23.58 3.09 -6.44
N LEU A 293 -22.55 2.24 -6.50
CA LEU A 293 -22.68 0.81 -6.27
C LEU A 293 -22.73 0.45 -4.77
N GLY A 294 -22.38 1.40 -3.89
CA GLY A 294 -22.45 1.24 -2.45
C GLY A 294 -21.41 0.26 -1.88
N ILE A 295 -20.23 0.19 -2.49
CA ILE A 295 -19.15 -0.69 -2.07
C ILE A 295 -17.79 0.00 -2.11
N ALA A 296 -16.90 -0.34 -1.18
CA ALA A 296 -15.50 0.06 -1.18
C ALA A 296 -14.60 -1.17 -1.20
N PHE A 297 -13.44 -1.08 -1.83
CA PHE A 297 -12.47 -2.16 -1.94
C PHE A 297 -11.17 -1.80 -1.22
N SER A 298 -10.49 -2.80 -0.67
CA SER A 298 -9.13 -2.64 -0.13
C SER A 298 -8.06 -2.78 -1.22
N ASN A 299 -6.80 -2.56 -0.83
CA ASN A 299 -5.65 -3.12 -1.56
C ASN A 299 -5.74 -4.65 -1.66
N GLY A 300 -4.95 -5.25 -2.55
CA GLY A 300 -4.76 -6.69 -2.66
C GLY A 300 -3.66 -7.22 -1.74
N GLY A 301 -3.69 -8.53 -1.48
CA GLY A 301 -2.63 -9.29 -0.79
C GLY A 301 -2.30 -10.58 -1.53
N THR A 302 -1.02 -10.96 -1.60
CA THR A 302 -0.54 -12.25 -2.13
C THR A 302 -0.01 -13.08 -0.97
N SER A 303 -0.55 -14.28 -0.82
CA SER A 303 -0.11 -15.29 0.14
C SER A 303 0.70 -16.36 -0.61
N LEU A 304 1.92 -16.65 -0.16
CA LEU A 304 2.78 -17.73 -0.69
C LEU A 304 3.02 -18.75 0.42
N ILE A 305 2.51 -19.96 0.24
CA ILE A 305 2.61 -21.03 1.23
C ILE A 305 4.06 -21.54 1.34
N GLY A 306 4.55 -21.65 2.58
CA GLY A 306 5.89 -22.14 2.90
C GLY A 306 5.94 -23.11 4.08
N ASN A 307 7.14 -23.56 4.45
CA ASN A 307 7.41 -24.41 5.62
C ASN A 307 8.29 -23.73 6.68
#